data_AF-A0A535N1Y1-F1
#
_entry.id   AF-A0A535N1Y1-F1
#
_cell.length_a   1.000
_cell.length_b   1.000
_cell.length_c   1.000
_cell.angle_alpha   90.00
_cell.angle_beta   90.00
_cell.angle_gamma   90.00
#
_symmetry.space_group_name_H-M   'P 1'
#
loop_
_entity.id
_entity.type
_entity.pdbx_description
1 polymer ?
#
loop_
_entity_poly.entity_id
_entity_poly.type
_entity_poly.pdbx_seq_one_letter_code
_entity_poly.pdbx_strand_id
1 'polypeptide(L)'
;MDLIALIKERARHHNCLSCSRALAGCEVTLLSQDRSHCTVSVTCASCGVSFIAVILLRRRPHPEGAPAGIDSAISGDELVDLHQRLRDHRGRLTDLLAAPPRR
;
A
#
# COMPACT_ATOMS: atom_id res chain seq x y z
N MET A 1 6.54 0.79 -0.78
CA MET A 1 5.93 -0.55 -0.71
C MET A 1 6.12 -1.23 -2.05
N ASP A 2 6.72 -2.41 -2.08
CA ASP A 2 6.96 -3.17 -3.31
C ASP A 2 5.70 -3.97 -3.70
N LEU A 3 5.12 -3.68 -4.87
CA LEU A 3 3.91 -4.31 -5.38
C LEU A 3 4.11 -5.82 -5.61
N ILE A 4 5.32 -6.23 -6.02
CA ILE A 4 5.65 -7.62 -6.29
C ILE A 4 5.62 -8.43 -4.99
N ALA A 5 6.15 -7.86 -3.91
CA ALA A 5 6.09 -8.49 -2.58
C ALA A 5 4.64 -8.67 -2.10
N LEU A 6 3.77 -7.69 -2.33
CA LEU A 6 2.35 -7.80 -1.99
C LEU A 6 1.64 -8.90 -2.80
N ILE A 7 1.93 -9.01 -4.09
CA ILE A 7 1.35 -10.04 -4.96
C ILE A 7 1.83 -11.43 -4.51
N LYS A 8 3.12 -11.61 -4.21
CA LYS A 8 3.66 -12.87 -3.68
C LYS A 8 3.00 -13.28 -2.37
N GLU A 9 2.80 -12.33 -1.46
CA GLU A 9 2.15 -12.55 -0.18
C GLU A 9 0.67 -12.97 -0.33
N ARG A 10 -0.04 -12.40 -1.31
CA ARG A 10 -1.42 -12.81 -1.61
C ARG A 10 -1.47 -14.16 -2.33
N ALA A 11 -0.55 -14.40 -3.27
CA ALA A 11 -0.47 -15.62 -4.06
C ALA A 11 -0.38 -16.88 -3.20
N ARG A 12 0.28 -16.84 -2.04
CA ARG A 12 0.37 -18.01 -1.14
C ARG A 12 -0.99 -18.61 -0.71
N HIS A 13 -2.07 -17.83 -0.77
CA HIS A 13 -3.43 -18.27 -0.43
C HIS A 13 -4.19 -18.87 -1.63
N HIS A 14 -3.56 -18.91 -2.80
CA HIS A 14 -4.13 -19.45 -4.03
C HIS A 14 -3.39 -20.71 -4.46
N ASN A 15 -4.11 -21.65 -5.06
CA ASN A 15 -3.55 -22.89 -5.56
C ASN A 15 -3.20 -22.77 -7.05
N CYS A 16 -2.11 -23.41 -7.44
CA CYS A 16 -1.73 -23.54 -8.84
C CYS A 16 -2.79 -24.36 -9.60
N LEU A 17 -3.20 -23.88 -10.78
CA LEU A 17 -4.19 -24.55 -11.61
C LEU A 17 -3.73 -25.91 -12.15
N SER A 18 -2.42 -26.13 -12.27
CA SER A 18 -1.87 -27.37 -12.82
C SER A 18 -1.57 -28.43 -11.75
N CYS A 19 -1.00 -28.03 -10.61
CA CYS A 19 -0.54 -28.96 -9.58
C CYS A 19 -1.30 -28.90 -8.25
N SER A 20 -2.34 -28.06 -8.17
CA SER A 20 -3.19 -27.82 -7.00
C SER A 20 -2.49 -27.47 -5.68
N ARG A 21 -1.18 -27.25 -5.69
CA ARG A 21 -0.40 -26.79 -4.54
C ARG A 21 -0.48 -25.28 -4.37
N ALA A 22 -0.33 -24.83 -3.12
CA ALA A 22 -0.26 -23.42 -2.80
C ALA A 22 0.87 -22.74 -3.58
N LEU A 23 0.59 -21.55 -4.11
CA LEU A 23 1.56 -20.70 -4.82
C LEU A 23 2.52 -20.00 -3.84
N ALA A 24 2.96 -20.69 -2.79
CA ALA A 24 3.98 -20.21 -1.87
C ALA A 24 5.35 -20.20 -2.58
N GLY A 25 6.06 -19.08 -2.51
CA GLY A 25 7.39 -18.95 -3.12
C GLY A 25 7.39 -18.84 -4.65
N CYS A 26 6.28 -18.42 -5.27
CA CYS A 26 6.22 -18.25 -6.72
C CYS A 26 7.08 -17.09 -7.21
N GLU A 27 7.62 -17.26 -8.40
CA GLU A 27 8.25 -16.17 -9.13
C GLU A 27 7.16 -15.32 -9.79
N VAL A 28 7.27 -13.99 -9.64
CA VAL A 28 6.28 -13.04 -10.13
C VAL A 28 7.02 -11.96 -10.90
N THR A 29 6.66 -11.80 -12.17
CA THR A 29 7.22 -10.78 -13.06
C THR A 29 6.11 -9.85 -13.49
N LEU A 30 6.29 -8.55 -13.24
CA LEU A 30 5.34 -7.53 -13.67
C LEU A 30 5.51 -7.28 -15.17
N LEU A 31 4.46 -7.51 -15.96
CA LEU A 31 4.48 -7.29 -17.41
C LEU A 31 3.97 -5.89 -17.74
N SER A 32 2.88 -5.46 -17.09
CA SER A 32 2.30 -4.15 -17.28
C SER A 32 1.57 -3.70 -16.01
N GLN A 33 1.61 -2.39 -15.75
CA GLN A 33 0.94 -1.77 -14.62
C GLN A 33 0.15 -0.57 -15.12
N ASP A 34 -1.17 -0.66 -14.99
CA ASP A 34 -2.09 0.46 -15.16
C ASP A 34 -2.56 0.97 -13.78
N ARG A 35 -3.26 2.10 -13.74
CA ARG A 35 -3.88 2.64 -12.50
C ARG A 35 -4.90 1.68 -11.89
N SER A 36 -5.57 0.87 -12.70
CA SER A 36 -6.72 0.05 -12.30
C SER A 36 -6.45 -1.46 -12.27
N HIS A 37 -5.50 -1.93 -13.07
CA HIS A 37 -5.16 -3.34 -13.21
C HIS A 37 -3.66 -3.52 -13.39
N CYS A 38 -3.13 -4.65 -12.92
CA CYS A 38 -1.78 -5.07 -13.21
C CYS A 38 -1.79 -6.44 -13.88
N THR A 39 -0.95 -6.59 -14.91
CA THR A 39 -0.74 -7.86 -15.61
C THR A 39 0.58 -8.43 -15.12
N VAL A 40 0.53 -9.60 -14.52
CA VAL A 40 1.70 -10.30 -13.98
C VAL A 40 1.83 -11.68 -14.58
N SER A 41 3.07 -12.09 -14.84
CA SER A 41 3.41 -13.49 -15.07
C SER A 41 3.72 -14.14 -13.73
N VAL A 42 3.07 -15.26 -13.42
CA VAL A 42 3.30 -16.04 -12.21
C VAL A 42 3.82 -17.41 -12.60
N THR A 43 4.99 -17.77 -12.09
CA THR A 43 5.60 -19.08 -12.29
C THR A 43 5.51 -19.89 -11.01
N CYS A 44 4.84 -21.03 -11.07
CA CYS A 44 4.71 -21.91 -9.91
C CYS A 44 6.05 -22.57 -9.58
N ALA A 45 6.53 -22.43 -8.35
CA ALA A 45 7.77 -23.06 -7.90
C ALA A 45 7.70 -24.60 -7.84
N SER A 46 6.50 -25.18 -7.71
CA SER A 46 6.33 -26.64 -7.59
C SER A 46 6.31 -27.39 -8.92
N CYS A 47 5.74 -26.80 -9.97
CA CYS A 47 5.59 -27.46 -11.27
C CYS A 47 6.23 -26.70 -12.44
N GLY A 48 6.78 -25.50 -12.21
CA GLY A 48 7.45 -24.70 -13.23
C GLY A 48 6.52 -24.06 -14.28
N VAL A 49 5.21 -24.26 -14.18
CA VAL A 49 4.25 -23.69 -15.13
C VAL A 49 4.10 -22.19 -14.89
N SER A 50 4.27 -21.42 -15.94
CA SER A 50 4.03 -19.98 -15.99
C SER A 50 2.66 -19.66 -16.57
N PHE A 51 1.93 -18.74 -15.96
CA PHE A 51 0.66 -18.23 -16.47
C PHE A 51 0.55 -16.72 -16.30
N ILE A 52 -0.23 -16.09 -17.17
CA ILE A 52 -0.49 -14.65 -17.12
C ILE A 52 -1.77 -14.43 -16.30
N ALA A 53 -1.66 -13.61 -15.26
CA ALA A 53 -2.78 -13.19 -14.43
C ALA A 53 -2.99 -11.69 -14.54
N VAL A 54 -4.24 -11.29 -14.80
CA VAL A 54 -4.66 -9.88 -14.74
C VAL A 54 -5.33 -9.65 -13.38
N ILE A 55 -4.73 -8.81 -12.55
CA ILE A 55 -5.18 -8.52 -11.20
C ILE A 55 -5.80 -7.12 -11.19
N LEU A 56 -7.07 -7.04 -10.79
CA LEU A 56 -7.76 -5.78 -10.57
C LEU A 56 -7.37 -5.21 -9.20
N LEU A 57 -6.73 -4.04 -9.21
CA LEU A 57 -6.35 -3.34 -8.00
C LEU A 57 -7.54 -2.52 -7.52
N ARG A 58 -8.40 -3.14 -6.69
CA ARG A 58 -9.39 -2.38 -5.93
C ARG A 58 -8.67 -1.61 -4.83
N ARG A 59 -8.28 -0.36 -5.11
CA ARG A 59 -7.98 0.59 -4.03
C ARG A 59 -9.27 0.74 -3.24
N ARG A 60 -9.28 0.23 -2.01
CA ARG A 60 -10.32 0.61 -1.06
C ARG A 60 -10.28 2.14 -1.01
N PRO A 61 -11.40 2.85 -1.23
CA PRO A 61 -11.40 4.27 -0.92
C PRO A 61 -10.92 4.38 0.52
N HIS A 62 -9.93 5.23 0.73
CA HIS A 62 -9.55 5.66 2.06
C HIS A 62 -10.85 6.02 2.79
N PRO A 63 -11.09 5.53 4.01
CA PRO A 63 -12.37 5.76 4.69
C PRO A 63 -12.70 7.25 4.61
N GLU A 64 -13.84 7.58 4.01
CA GLU A 64 -14.32 8.96 3.88
C GLU A 64 -14.38 9.58 5.27
N GLY A 65 -13.39 10.41 5.61
CA GLY A 65 -13.19 10.95 6.95
C GLY A 65 -11.75 10.91 7.46
N ALA A 66 -10.86 10.11 6.85
CA ALA A 66 -9.43 10.30 7.01
C ALA A 66 -8.95 11.33 5.97
N PRO A 67 -8.12 12.31 6.36
CA PRO A 67 -7.68 13.38 5.44
C PRO A 67 -7.12 12.72 4.19
N ALA A 68 -7.62 13.16 3.03
CA ALA A 68 -7.10 12.74 1.73
C ALA A 68 -5.57 12.73 1.85
N GLY A 69 -4.97 11.57 1.54
CA GLY A 69 -3.56 11.31 1.73
C GLY A 69 -2.77 12.56 1.39
N ILE A 70 -1.94 13.01 2.33
CA ILE A 70 -0.93 14.01 2.06
C ILE A 70 -0.02 13.34 1.02
N ASP A 71 -0.35 13.49 -0.26
CA ASP A 71 0.37 12.92 -1.40
C ASP A 71 1.76 13.57 -1.56
N SER A 72 2.10 14.50 -0.66
CA SER A 72 3.42 15.10 -0.51
C SER A 72 4.11 14.58 0.74
N ALA A 73 5.41 14.30 0.63
CA ALA A 73 6.25 14.16 1.81
C ALA A 73 6.14 15.43 2.67
N ILE A 74 6.18 15.27 4.00
CA ILE A 74 6.29 16.39 4.93
C ILE A 74 7.57 17.15 4.58
N SER A 75 7.45 18.43 4.26
CA SER A 75 8.58 19.31 3.98
C SER A 75 9.38 19.61 5.25
N GLY A 76 10.65 20.02 5.07
CA GLY A 76 11.50 20.40 6.21
C GLY A 76 10.91 21.53 7.04
N ASP A 77 10.29 22.51 6.38
CA ASP A 77 9.68 23.67 7.04
C ASP A 77 8.47 23.26 7.90
N GLU A 78 7.61 22.37 7.39
CA GLU A 78 6.48 21.82 8.16
C GLU A 78 6.94 21.09 9.44
N LEU A 79 8.11 20.44 9.38
CA LEU A 79 8.67 19.73 10.52
C LEU A 79 9.25 20.69 11.57
N VAL A 80 9.85 21.80 11.12
CA VAL A 80 10.34 22.89 12.00
C VAL A 80 9.16 23.60 12.67
N ASP A 81 8.09 23.89 11.93
CA ASP A 81 6.88 24.50 12.47
C ASP A 81 6.20 23.62 13.52
N LEU A 82 6.13 22.32 13.26
CA LEU A 82 5.63 21.34 14.23
C LEU A 82 6.53 21.32 15.48
N HIS A 83 7.85 21.31 15.31
CA HIS A 83 8.78 21.33 16.44
C HIS A 83 8.58 22.57 17.31
N GLN A 84 8.46 23.76 16.71
CA GLN A 84 8.22 25.00 17.43
C GLN A 84 6.89 24.96 18.21
N ARG A 85 5.82 24.47 17.58
CA ARG A 85 4.51 24.31 18.24
C ARG A 85 4.55 23.36 19.42
N LEU A 86 5.32 22.27 19.32
CA LEU A 86 5.43 21.26 20.39
C LEU A 86 6.38 21.67 21.50
N ARG A 87 7.40 22.49 21.22
CA ARG A 87 8.47 22.85 22.17
C ARG A 87 7.95 23.46 23.46
N ASP A 88 6.95 24.35 23.35
CA ASP A 88 6.42 25.10 24.49
C ASP A 88 5.05 24.59 24.96
N HIS A 89 4.49 23.55 24.31
CA HIS A 89 3.18 23.00 24.67
C HIS A 89 3.25 22.22 25.98
N ARG A 90 2.48 22.68 26.97
CA ARG A 90 2.32 22.03 28.28
C ARG A 90 0.86 21.63 28.45
N GLY A 91 0.44 20.59 27.73
CA GLY A 91 -0.94 20.11 27.72
C GLY A 91 -1.07 18.73 27.07
N ARG A 92 -2.30 18.26 26.88
CA ARG A 92 -2.54 17.00 26.18
C ARG A 92 -2.39 17.22 24.68
N LEU A 93 -1.98 16.18 23.94
CA LEU A 93 -1.88 16.24 22.48
C LEU A 93 -3.23 16.53 21.81
N THR A 94 -4.34 16.12 22.43
CA THR A 94 -5.70 16.41 21.96
C THR A 94 -6.00 17.90 21.87
N ASP A 95 -5.38 18.71 22.73
CA ASP A 95 -5.62 20.14 22.81
C ASP A 95 -5.03 20.87 21.58
N LEU A 96 -4.02 20.27 20.92
CA LEU A 96 -3.43 20.76 19.68
C LEU A 96 -4.23 20.37 18.43
N LEU A 97 -5.12 19.38 18.54
CA LEU A 97 -5.94 18.85 17.45
C LEU A 97 -7.33 19.53 17.38
N ALA A 98 -7.73 20.24 18.42
CA ALA A 98 -8.92 21.08 18.40
C ALA A 98 -8.64 22.32 17.53
N ALA A 99 -9.25 22.37 16.35
CA ALA A 99 -9.10 23.51 15.45
C ALA A 99 -9.48 24.82 16.16
N PRO A 100 -8.66 25.90 16.10
CA PRO A 100 -9.10 27.20 16.57
C PRO A 100 -10.25 27.69 15.67
N PRO A 101 -11.25 28.42 16.22
CA PRO A 101 -12.25 29.07 15.38
C PRO A 101 -11.55 30.03 14.42
N ARG A 102 -11.69 29.78 13.12
CA ARG A 102 -11.26 30.73 12.08
C ARG A 102 -12.04 32.03 12.30
N ARG A 103 -11.33 33.11 12.60
CA ARG A 103 -11.89 34.47 12.72
C ARG A 103 -11.53 35.27 11.47
#